data_AF-A0A3D3DG02-F1
#
_entry.id   AF-A0A3D3DG02-F1
#
_cell.length_a   1.000
_cell.length_b   1.000
_cell.length_c   1.000
_cell.angle_alpha   90.00
_cell.angle_beta   90.00
_cell.angle_gamma   90.00
#
_symmetry.space_group_name_H-M   'P 1'
#
loop_
_entity.id
_entity.type
_entity.pdbx_description
1 polymer ?
#
loop_
_entity_poly.entity_id
_entity_poly.type
_entity_poly.pdbx_seq_one_letter_code
_entity_poly.pdbx_strand_id
1 'polypeptide(L)'
;MQRKRMRYLWVAGLLLGLGTHAPAEAPDDALARGFADPPTRARLRAYWWWLNGNVTKAAITRDLEEMKAQGFGGALICDAGGAQQDGNDPVPHGPTFFTPAWRELYKHTLREADRLGLEMSLNIQSGWNLGGPMVRAEDAAKKLTWSEARLTGPAQYAQALPAPKARDHFYRD
;
A
#
# COMPACT_ATOMS: atom_id res chain seq x y z
N MET A 1 96.42 -16.49 -28.13
CA MET A 1 95.59 -16.56 -29.36
C MET A 1 94.41 -15.61 -29.15
N GLN A 2 94.50 -14.27 -29.30
CA GLN A 2 94.48 -13.48 -30.56
C GLN A 2 93.34 -14.02 -31.48
N ARG A 3 92.27 -13.30 -31.83
CA ARG A 3 92.12 -11.88 -32.16
C ARG A 3 90.65 -11.50 -32.44
N LYS A 4 90.28 -10.25 -32.06
CA LYS A 4 89.54 -9.21 -32.84
C LYS A 4 88.03 -9.49 -33.15
N ARG A 5 87.09 -8.53 -33.12
CA ARG A 5 87.17 -7.06 -33.26
C ARG A 5 85.78 -6.40 -33.06
N MET A 6 85.79 -5.19 -32.47
CA MET A 6 85.10 -3.95 -32.91
C MET A 6 83.61 -3.75 -32.50
N ARG A 7 83.18 -2.80 -31.63
CA ARG A 7 83.24 -1.31 -31.51
C ARG A 7 81.88 -0.68 -31.91
N TYR A 8 81.37 0.21 -31.03
CA TYR A 8 80.31 1.23 -31.23
C TYR A 8 78.85 0.74 -31.21
N LEU A 9 77.81 1.42 -30.71
CA LEU A 9 77.56 2.83 -30.33
C LEU A 9 76.39 2.86 -29.33
N TRP A 10 76.34 3.88 -28.48
CA TRP A 10 75.16 4.24 -27.69
C TRP A 10 74.03 4.74 -28.61
N VAL A 11 72.82 4.22 -28.43
CA VAL A 11 71.58 4.92 -28.85
C VAL A 11 70.60 4.86 -27.69
N ALA A 12 70.36 6.04 -27.10
CA ALA A 12 69.27 6.28 -26.18
C ALA A 12 67.95 6.19 -26.95
N GLY A 13 67.16 5.15 -26.67
CA GLY A 13 65.78 5.04 -27.12
C GLY A 13 64.85 5.46 -26.00
N LEU A 14 64.32 6.69 -26.08
CA LEU A 14 63.24 7.17 -25.24
C LEU A 14 61.98 6.36 -25.61
N LEU A 15 61.71 5.27 -24.90
CA LEU A 15 60.44 4.55 -25.03
C LEU A 15 59.36 5.40 -24.35
N LEU A 16 58.63 6.15 -25.18
CA LEU A 16 57.31 6.68 -24.85
C LEU A 16 56.49 5.52 -24.27
N GLY A 17 56.25 5.57 -22.96
CA GLY A 17 55.30 4.69 -22.30
C GLY A 17 53.93 4.91 -22.92
N LEU A 18 53.57 4.03 -23.86
CA LEU A 18 52.19 3.78 -24.23
C LEU A 18 51.51 3.28 -22.95
N GLY A 19 50.93 4.22 -22.21
CA GLY A 19 50.09 3.91 -21.07
C GLY A 19 49.00 2.98 -21.57
N THR A 20 49.06 1.72 -21.16
CA THR A 20 47.92 0.82 -21.21
C THR A 20 46.87 1.43 -20.28
N HIS A 21 46.03 2.31 -20.83
CA HIS A 21 44.75 2.58 -20.23
C HIS A 21 44.00 1.24 -20.31
N ALA A 22 43.97 0.52 -19.20
CA ALA A 22 42.96 -0.49 -19.01
C ALA A 22 41.61 0.19 -19.34
N PRO A 23 40.75 -0.40 -20.17
CA PRO A 23 39.42 0.16 -20.36
C PRO A 23 38.80 0.30 -18.98
N ALA A 24 38.43 1.52 -18.62
CA ALA A 24 37.63 1.74 -17.43
C ALA A 24 36.39 0.87 -17.62
N GLU A 25 36.22 -0.12 -16.75
CA GLU A 25 34.98 -0.86 -16.62
C GLU A 25 33.88 0.21 -16.50
N ALA A 26 33.00 0.28 -17.50
CA ALA A 26 31.86 1.19 -17.42
C ALA A 26 31.17 0.88 -16.09
N PRO A 27 30.87 1.90 -15.26
CA PRO A 27 30.25 1.68 -13.97
C PRO A 27 29.05 0.77 -14.22
N ASP A 28 29.07 -0.39 -13.56
CA ASP A 28 28.03 -1.39 -13.58
C ASP A 28 26.68 -0.66 -13.50
N ASP A 29 26.01 -0.47 -14.64
CA ASP A 29 24.95 0.54 -14.75
C ASP A 29 23.68 0.00 -14.09
N ALA A 30 23.68 0.05 -12.76
CA ALA A 30 22.62 -0.41 -11.90
C ALA A 30 21.30 0.31 -12.20
N LEU A 31 21.37 1.55 -12.74
CA LEU A 31 20.19 2.28 -13.16
C LEU A 31 19.63 1.68 -14.45
N ALA A 32 20.46 1.45 -15.48
CA ALA A 32 20.00 0.80 -16.71
C ALA A 32 19.42 -0.60 -16.45
N ARG A 33 20.06 -1.40 -15.58
CA ARG A 33 19.52 -2.72 -15.19
C ARG A 33 18.22 -2.61 -14.41
N GLY A 34 18.15 -1.73 -13.41
CA GLY A 34 16.92 -1.53 -12.64
C GLY A 34 15.78 -0.90 -13.45
N PHE A 35 16.10 -0.22 -14.55
CA PHE A 35 15.10 0.25 -15.51
C PHE A 35 14.60 -0.87 -16.42
N ALA A 36 15.50 -1.76 -16.88
CA ALA A 36 15.14 -2.92 -17.69
C ALA A 36 14.40 -4.02 -16.91
N ASP A 37 14.77 -4.24 -15.63
CA ASP A 37 14.09 -5.14 -14.70
C ASP A 37 13.79 -4.41 -13.37
N PRO A 38 12.62 -3.75 -13.27
CA PRO A 38 12.25 -2.99 -12.09
C PRO A 38 12.13 -3.86 -10.82
N PRO A 39 12.76 -3.43 -9.69
CA PRO A 39 12.64 -4.14 -8.42
C PRO A 39 11.19 -4.09 -7.93
N THR A 40 10.80 -5.03 -7.05
CA THR A 40 9.41 -5.14 -6.53
C THR A 40 8.85 -3.83 -5.98
N ARG A 41 9.68 -3.01 -5.31
CA ARG A 41 9.28 -1.69 -4.78
C ARG A 41 8.83 -0.68 -5.83
N ALA A 42 9.24 -0.86 -7.08
CA ALA A 42 8.88 -0.02 -8.22
C ALA A 42 7.69 -0.59 -9.02
N ARG A 43 7.25 -1.81 -8.69
CA ARG A 43 6.10 -2.43 -9.35
C ARG A 43 4.81 -1.88 -8.77
N LEU A 44 3.79 -1.77 -9.63
CA LEU A 44 2.47 -1.31 -9.23
C LEU A 44 1.83 -2.28 -8.20
N ARG A 45 0.85 -1.75 -7.48
CA ARG A 45 -0.06 -2.53 -6.64
C ARG A 45 -1.48 -2.13 -6.98
N ALA A 46 -2.43 -3.01 -6.71
CA ALA A 46 -3.85 -2.75 -6.96
C ALA A 46 -4.69 -2.81 -5.69
N TYR A 47 -5.78 -2.05 -5.69
CA TYR A 47 -6.89 -2.31 -4.79
C TYR A 47 -7.55 -3.62 -5.21
N TRP A 48 -7.62 -4.56 -4.28
CA TRP A 48 -8.27 -5.84 -4.48
C TRP A 48 -9.49 -5.92 -3.56
N TRP A 49 -10.66 -5.74 -4.15
CA TRP A 49 -11.91 -5.65 -3.43
C TRP A 49 -12.50 -7.02 -3.18
N TRP A 50 -12.68 -7.38 -1.91
CA TRP A 50 -13.47 -8.53 -1.48
C TRP A 50 -14.90 -8.05 -1.29
N LEU A 51 -15.68 -8.12 -2.37
CA LEU A 51 -17.05 -7.63 -2.40
C LEU A 51 -17.93 -8.45 -1.46
N ASN A 52 -18.49 -7.81 -0.44
CA ASN A 52 -19.34 -8.43 0.58
C ASN A 52 -18.68 -9.65 1.27
N GLY A 53 -17.36 -9.62 1.44
CA GLY A 53 -16.57 -10.74 1.96
C GLY A 53 -16.59 -12.00 1.07
N ASN A 54 -17.16 -11.91 -0.14
CA ASN A 54 -17.44 -13.04 -1.02
C ASN A 54 -16.20 -13.49 -1.78
N VAL A 55 -15.33 -14.21 -1.09
CA VAL A 55 -14.09 -14.74 -1.65
C VAL A 55 -13.85 -16.16 -1.19
N THR A 56 -13.12 -16.93 -1.99
CA THR A 56 -12.72 -18.31 -1.68
C THR A 56 -11.21 -18.45 -1.77
N LYS A 57 -10.64 -19.48 -1.12
CA LYS A 57 -9.21 -19.80 -1.24
C LYS A 57 -8.76 -20.03 -2.69
N ALA A 58 -9.61 -20.68 -3.50
CA ALA A 58 -9.33 -20.94 -4.90
C ALA A 58 -9.26 -19.64 -5.72
N ALA A 59 -10.20 -18.71 -5.50
CA ALA A 59 -10.16 -17.40 -6.13
C ALA A 59 -8.94 -16.59 -5.69
N ILE A 60 -8.59 -16.61 -4.39
CA ILE A 60 -7.40 -15.95 -3.84
C ILE A 60 -6.12 -16.43 -4.54
N THR A 61 -5.92 -17.75 -4.61
CA THR A 61 -4.74 -18.33 -5.25
C THR A 61 -4.66 -17.91 -6.71
N ARG A 62 -5.76 -18.06 -7.47
CA ARG A 62 -5.82 -17.68 -8.88
C ARG A 62 -5.50 -16.19 -9.07
N ASP A 63 -6.15 -15.30 -8.31
CA ASP A 63 -6.00 -13.86 -8.49
C ASP A 63 -4.55 -13.42 -8.19
N LEU A 64 -3.90 -13.97 -7.16
CA LEU A 64 -2.51 -13.65 -6.85
C LEU A 64 -1.53 -14.22 -7.89
N GLU A 65 -1.78 -15.41 -8.41
CA GLU A 65 -0.98 -15.99 -9.50
C GLU A 65 -1.05 -15.14 -10.76
N GLU A 66 -2.26 -14.66 -11.11
CA GLU A 66 -2.45 -13.74 -12.24
C GLU A 66 -1.75 -12.39 -12.00
N MET A 67 -1.89 -11.81 -10.80
CA MET A 67 -1.16 -10.59 -10.44
C MET A 67 0.35 -10.77 -10.61
N LYS A 68 0.90 -11.90 -10.16
CA LYS A 68 2.33 -12.21 -10.33
C LYS A 68 2.70 -12.34 -11.81
N ALA A 69 1.89 -13.05 -12.60
CA ALA A 69 2.11 -13.25 -14.03
C ALA A 69 2.11 -11.92 -14.81
N GLN A 70 1.27 -10.97 -14.41
CA GLN A 70 1.20 -9.62 -14.99
C GLN A 70 2.24 -8.63 -14.41
N GLY A 71 3.15 -9.10 -13.55
CA GLY A 71 4.24 -8.28 -13.04
C GLY A 71 3.87 -7.33 -11.90
N PHE A 72 2.79 -7.58 -11.17
CA PHE A 72 2.42 -6.77 -10.01
C PHE A 72 3.44 -6.95 -8.88
N GLY A 73 3.58 -5.91 -8.06
CA GLY A 73 4.37 -5.95 -6.82
C GLY A 73 3.56 -6.37 -5.60
N GLY A 74 2.23 -6.42 -5.71
CA GLY A 74 1.36 -6.64 -4.56
C GLY A 74 -0.07 -6.12 -4.73
N ALA A 75 -0.82 -6.12 -3.63
CA ALA A 75 -2.19 -5.62 -3.57
C ALA A 75 -2.59 -5.11 -2.18
N LEU A 76 -3.61 -4.26 -2.14
CA LEU A 76 -4.28 -3.80 -0.92
C LEU A 76 -5.68 -4.41 -0.86
N ILE A 77 -5.95 -5.20 0.17
CA ILE A 77 -7.26 -5.81 0.39
C ILE A 77 -8.23 -4.77 0.94
N CYS A 78 -9.34 -4.57 0.22
CA CYS A 78 -10.50 -3.82 0.68
C CYS A 78 -11.69 -4.77 0.84
N ASP A 79 -12.06 -5.11 2.07
CA ASP A 79 -13.33 -5.79 2.34
C ASP A 79 -14.44 -4.74 2.39
N ALA A 80 -15.45 -4.84 1.53
CA ALA A 80 -16.55 -3.88 1.53
C ALA A 80 -17.80 -4.46 0.85
N GLY A 81 -18.97 -4.10 1.39
CA GLY A 81 -20.24 -4.23 0.69
C GLY A 81 -20.50 -3.06 -0.27
N GLY A 82 -21.74 -2.92 -0.71
CA GLY A 82 -22.17 -1.79 -1.56
C GLY A 82 -22.07 -2.05 -3.06
N ALA A 83 -21.84 -3.29 -3.48
CA ALA A 83 -21.84 -3.66 -4.90
C ALA A 83 -23.17 -3.36 -5.61
N GLN A 84 -24.27 -3.16 -4.86
CA GLN A 84 -25.62 -2.84 -5.34
C GLN A 84 -25.80 -1.38 -5.79
N GLN A 85 -24.76 -0.55 -5.66
CA GLN A 85 -24.79 0.81 -6.17
C GLN A 85 -25.09 0.83 -7.67
N ASP A 86 -25.74 1.89 -8.13
CA ASP A 86 -26.10 2.13 -9.53
C ASP A 86 -26.98 1.03 -10.18
N GLY A 87 -27.75 0.30 -9.36
CA GLY A 87 -28.73 -0.70 -9.84
C GLY A 87 -28.13 -2.09 -10.11
N ASN A 88 -26.90 -2.34 -9.65
CA ASN A 88 -26.26 -3.65 -9.75
C ASN A 88 -26.88 -4.70 -8.82
N ASP A 89 -26.75 -5.97 -9.19
CA ASP A 89 -27.20 -7.09 -8.37
C ASP A 89 -26.36 -7.21 -7.07
N PRO A 90 -26.97 -7.71 -5.99
CA PRO A 90 -26.25 -7.96 -4.75
C PRO A 90 -25.24 -9.10 -4.89
N VAL A 91 -24.02 -8.85 -4.41
CA VAL A 91 -23.02 -9.91 -4.23
C VAL A 91 -23.42 -10.74 -3.00
N PRO A 92 -23.43 -12.09 -3.10
CA PRO A 92 -23.69 -12.96 -1.96
C PRO A 92 -22.80 -12.63 -0.77
N HIS A 93 -23.30 -12.83 0.45
CA HIS A 93 -22.50 -12.56 1.65
C HIS A 93 -21.52 -13.71 1.90
N GLY A 94 -20.22 -13.40 1.92
CA GLY A 94 -19.17 -14.31 2.37
C GLY A 94 -18.93 -14.21 3.88
N PRO A 95 -17.77 -14.64 4.40
CA PRO A 95 -17.45 -14.48 5.81
C PRO A 95 -17.40 -13.02 6.23
N THR A 96 -18.11 -12.67 7.32
CA THR A 96 -18.08 -11.31 7.87
C THR A 96 -16.66 -10.92 8.27
N PHE A 97 -16.27 -9.68 7.97
CA PHE A 97 -14.97 -9.10 8.28
C PHE A 97 -14.50 -9.43 9.72
N PHE A 98 -13.23 -9.81 9.86
CA PHE A 98 -12.57 -10.20 11.12
C PHE A 98 -13.11 -11.43 11.87
N THR A 99 -14.19 -12.08 11.42
CA THR A 99 -14.59 -13.38 11.96
C THR A 99 -13.47 -14.43 11.79
N PRO A 100 -13.47 -15.53 12.55
CA PRO A 100 -12.48 -16.60 12.37
C PRO A 100 -12.40 -17.10 10.91
N ALA A 101 -13.53 -17.28 10.23
CA ALA A 101 -13.56 -17.71 8.83
C ALA A 101 -12.92 -16.69 7.87
N TRP A 102 -13.19 -15.40 8.06
CA TRP A 102 -12.53 -14.34 7.29
C TRP A 102 -11.03 -14.30 7.53
N ARG A 103 -10.60 -14.43 8.79
CA ARG A 103 -9.17 -14.47 9.15
C ARG A 103 -8.45 -15.67 8.54
N GLU A 104 -9.12 -16.80 8.35
CA GLU A 104 -8.53 -17.94 7.64
C GLU A 104 -8.33 -17.68 6.15
N LEU A 105 -9.23 -16.94 5.50
CA LEU A 105 -9.03 -16.46 4.13
C LEU A 105 -7.86 -15.47 4.05
N TYR A 106 -7.81 -14.50 4.97
CA TYR A 106 -6.70 -13.54 5.04
C TYR A 106 -5.33 -14.23 5.27
N LYS A 107 -5.26 -15.21 6.18
CA LYS A 107 -4.05 -16.02 6.37
C LYS A 107 -3.67 -16.84 5.13
N HIS A 108 -4.65 -17.31 4.36
CA HIS A 108 -4.39 -17.99 3.08
C HIS A 108 -3.78 -17.00 2.08
N THR A 109 -4.34 -15.80 1.96
CA THR A 109 -3.81 -14.71 1.13
C THR A 109 -2.37 -14.37 1.47
N LEU A 110 -2.03 -14.20 2.76
CA LEU A 110 -0.66 -13.87 3.16
C LEU A 110 0.34 -14.99 2.82
N ARG A 111 -0.06 -16.27 2.94
CA ARG A 111 0.78 -17.42 2.56
C ARG A 111 1.03 -17.48 1.06
N GLU A 112 -0.02 -17.24 0.26
CA GLU A 112 0.10 -17.23 -1.20
C GLU A 112 0.91 -16.03 -1.71
N ALA A 113 0.73 -14.86 -1.11
CA ALA A 113 1.50 -13.68 -1.44
C ALA A 113 2.98 -13.86 -1.11
N ASP A 114 3.31 -14.45 0.05
CA ASP A 114 4.69 -14.80 0.42
C ASP A 114 5.31 -15.78 -0.58
N ARG A 115 4.59 -16.87 -0.92
CA ARG A 115 4.99 -17.84 -1.96
C ARG A 115 5.32 -17.19 -3.30
N LEU A 116 4.59 -16.14 -3.68
CA LEU A 116 4.72 -15.46 -4.97
C LEU A 116 5.65 -14.23 -4.92
N GLY A 117 6.09 -13.82 -3.73
CA GLY A 117 6.86 -12.59 -3.52
C GLY A 117 6.06 -11.32 -3.81
N LEU A 118 4.79 -11.29 -3.40
CA LEU A 118 3.88 -10.15 -3.51
C LEU A 118 3.72 -9.46 -2.16
N GLU A 119 3.72 -8.13 -2.13
CA GLU A 119 3.49 -7.35 -0.90
C GLU A 119 1.99 -7.12 -0.68
N MET A 120 1.51 -7.39 0.54
CA MET A 120 0.10 -7.22 0.88
C MET A 120 -0.12 -6.08 1.87
N SER A 121 -1.12 -5.26 1.58
CA SER A 121 -1.69 -4.27 2.49
C SER A 121 -3.14 -4.63 2.82
N LEU A 122 -3.65 -4.11 3.93
CA LEU A 122 -5.02 -4.33 4.38
C LEU A 122 -5.66 -2.99 4.76
N ASN A 123 -6.87 -2.72 4.26
CA ASN A 123 -7.71 -1.69 4.85
C ASN A 123 -8.11 -2.12 6.27
N ILE A 124 -7.85 -1.26 7.26
CA ILE A 124 -7.98 -1.61 8.69
C ILE A 124 -9.43 -1.84 9.18
N GLN A 125 -10.40 -1.79 8.27
CA GLN A 125 -11.82 -1.97 8.53
C GLN A 125 -12.54 -2.55 7.30
N SER A 126 -13.81 -2.90 7.49
CA SER A 126 -14.73 -3.17 6.40
C SER A 126 -15.34 -1.86 5.89
N GLY A 127 -15.14 -1.55 4.61
CA GLY A 127 -15.64 -0.34 3.94
C GLY A 127 -14.60 0.77 3.78
N TRP A 128 -15.02 1.86 3.13
CA TRP A 128 -14.13 2.97 2.77
C TRP A 128 -13.88 3.97 3.90
N ASN A 129 -14.94 4.38 4.61
CA ASN A 129 -14.88 5.44 5.63
C ASN A 129 -14.61 4.87 7.02
N LEU A 130 -13.67 5.46 7.77
CA LEU A 130 -13.24 4.96 9.08
C LEU A 130 -14.40 4.88 10.09
N GLY A 131 -14.53 3.72 10.76
CA GLY A 131 -15.52 3.48 11.80
C GLY A 131 -15.71 1.99 12.11
N GLY A 132 -16.83 1.67 12.74
CA GLY A 132 -17.23 0.29 13.00
C GLY A 132 -18.22 0.20 14.16
N PRO A 133 -18.91 -0.95 14.32
CA PRO A 133 -19.91 -1.15 15.37
C PRO A 133 -19.32 -1.07 16.79
N MET A 134 -17.99 -1.20 16.92
CA MET A 134 -17.28 -1.11 18.19
C MET A 134 -16.97 0.34 18.61
N VAL A 135 -17.13 1.31 17.71
CA VAL A 135 -16.87 2.73 18.02
C VAL A 135 -18.05 3.31 18.79
N ARG A 136 -17.82 3.73 20.03
CA ARG A 136 -18.86 4.33 20.88
C ARG A 136 -19.23 5.72 20.39
N ALA A 137 -20.45 6.17 20.72
CA ALA A 137 -20.90 7.53 20.39
C ALA A 137 -19.95 8.61 20.96
N GLU A 138 -19.40 8.35 22.15
CA GLU A 138 -18.39 9.19 22.81
C GLU A 138 -17.09 9.35 22.01
N ASP A 139 -16.71 8.38 21.19
CA ASP A 139 -15.44 8.33 20.46
C ASP A 139 -15.58 8.70 18.97
N ALA A 140 -16.81 8.70 18.44
CA ALA A 140 -17.09 9.06 17.04
C ALA A 140 -16.74 10.52 16.70
N ALA A 141 -16.65 10.87 15.41
CA ALA A 141 -16.48 12.26 14.99
C ALA A 141 -17.61 13.17 15.55
N LYS A 142 -17.24 14.36 16.03
CA LYS A 142 -18.15 15.30 16.69
C LYS A 142 -18.45 16.52 15.82
N LYS A 143 -19.61 17.14 16.07
CA LYS A 143 -20.02 18.42 15.49
C LYS A 143 -20.43 19.36 16.62
N LEU A 144 -20.16 20.66 16.45
CA LEU A 144 -20.71 21.67 17.34
C LEU A 144 -22.20 21.83 17.05
N THR A 145 -23.02 21.81 18.10
CA THR A 145 -24.47 21.97 18.00
C THR A 145 -24.94 22.96 19.05
N TRP A 146 -25.96 23.76 18.72
CA TRP A 146 -26.50 24.75 19.63
C TRP A 146 -28.03 24.78 19.55
N SER A 147 -28.62 25.41 20.56
CA SER A 147 -30.01 25.83 20.63
C SER A 147 -30.06 27.30 21.01
N GLU A 148 -31.21 27.93 20.85
CA GLU A 148 -31.38 29.34 21.15
C GLU A 148 -32.69 29.58 21.90
N ALA A 149 -32.64 30.44 22.91
CA ALA A 149 -33.81 31.01 23.57
C ALA A 149 -33.66 32.53 23.61
N ARG A 150 -34.69 33.27 23.18
CA ARG A 150 -34.71 34.74 23.20
C ARG A 150 -35.61 35.21 24.33
N LEU A 151 -35.14 36.17 25.12
CA LEU A 151 -35.83 36.72 26.28
C LEU A 151 -35.79 38.25 26.23
N THR A 152 -36.88 38.89 26.66
CA THR A 152 -36.94 40.35 26.85
C THR A 152 -36.79 40.67 28.33
N GLY A 153 -35.78 41.47 28.68
CA GLY A 153 -35.51 41.87 30.05
C GLY A 153 -36.32 43.09 30.52
N PRO A 154 -36.39 43.35 31.84
CA PRO A 154 -35.86 42.50 32.92
C PRO A 154 -36.75 41.28 33.17
N ALA A 155 -36.15 40.08 33.24
CA ALA A 155 -36.87 38.83 33.50
C ALA A 155 -36.01 37.85 34.29
N GLN A 156 -36.64 37.07 35.19
CA GLN A 156 -36.02 35.88 35.77
C GLN A 156 -36.43 34.66 34.95
N TYR A 157 -35.46 33.88 34.49
CA TYR A 157 -35.69 32.68 33.69
C TYR A 157 -35.13 31.45 34.42
N ALA A 158 -36.02 30.58 34.87
CA ALA A 158 -35.71 29.36 35.63
C ALA A 158 -36.28 28.11 34.95
N GLN A 159 -36.18 28.06 33.63
CA GLN A 159 -36.61 26.91 32.81
C GLN A 159 -35.40 26.29 32.12
N ALA A 160 -35.50 25.01 31.77
CA ALA A 160 -34.48 24.34 30.98
C ALA A 160 -34.43 24.95 29.56
N LEU A 161 -33.22 25.24 29.07
CA LEU A 161 -33.02 25.65 27.69
C LEU A 161 -33.37 24.48 26.74
N PRO A 162 -33.82 24.75 25.51
CA PRO A 162 -34.01 23.70 24.52
C PRO A 162 -32.71 22.92 24.31
N ALA A 163 -32.76 21.60 24.20
CA ALA A 163 -31.58 20.82 23.89
C ALA A 163 -31.15 21.03 22.42
N PRO A 164 -29.85 21.12 22.11
CA PRO A 164 -29.36 21.11 20.74
C PRO A 164 -29.68 19.81 20.00
N LYS A 165 -29.58 19.82 18.66
CA LYS A 165 -29.78 18.62 17.83
C LYS A 165 -28.69 17.57 18.10
N ALA A 166 -29.05 16.45 18.71
CA ALA A 166 -28.16 15.31 18.94
C ALA A 166 -28.29 14.25 17.82
N ARG A 167 -27.18 13.58 17.46
CA ARG A 167 -27.20 12.34 16.65
C ARG A 167 -27.13 11.15 17.60
N ASP A 168 -27.84 10.07 17.29
CA ASP A 168 -27.79 8.81 18.06
C ASP A 168 -28.08 8.99 19.57
N HIS A 169 -28.93 9.97 19.90
CA HIS A 169 -29.26 10.37 21.27
C HIS A 169 -28.05 10.72 22.16
N PHE A 170 -26.91 11.08 21.57
CA PHE A 170 -25.68 11.43 22.28
C PHE A 170 -25.41 12.94 22.24
N TYR A 171 -25.34 13.57 23.41
CA TYR A 171 -25.04 14.99 23.59
C TYR A 171 -24.26 15.24 24.88
N ARG A 172 -23.41 16.27 24.87
CA ARG A 172 -22.68 16.77 26.04
C ARG A 172 -22.51 18.28 25.93
N ASP A 173 -22.92 18.98 27.00
CA ASP A 173 -22.63 20.41 27.22
C ASP A 173 -21.13 20.66 27.49
#